data_AF-A0A9D1FKX6-F1
#
_entry.id   AF-A0A9D1FKX6-F1
#
_cell.length_a   1.000
_cell.length_b   1.000
_cell.length_c   1.000
_cell.angle_alpha   90.00
_cell.angle_beta   90.00
_cell.angle_gamma   90.00
#
_symmetry.space_group_name_H-M   'P 1'
#
loop_
_entity.id
_entity.type
_entity.pdbx_description
1 polymer ?
#
loop_
_entity_poly.entity_id
_entity_poly.type
_entity_poly.pdbx_seq_one_letter_code
_entity_poly.pdbx_strand_id
1 'polypeptide(L)'
;PAVFREEAGLDSILQAAGRCNREGKRPAAESVVAIFRGEDAPPSLFSIPIAAGRQTISKFEELDSKGAIFHYFQELLDLKGKDAQDQKKILSLIQSGAMPFCTIAEQFHLIESGTRTVYIPKGEGAEYADRLRQGERSRSLFRKLGLYGVSVYEQHFQALYDAGDLELLDGETAVLTNLDLYKESTGLSLEADNGKAEFI
;
A
#
# COMPACT_ATOMS: atom_id res chain seq x y z
N PRO A 1 11.14 -21.70 -21.09
CA PRO A 1 10.18 -20.60 -20.85
C PRO A 1 10.89 -19.28 -21.14
N ALA A 2 10.19 -18.28 -21.64
CA ALA A 2 10.77 -16.98 -21.88
C ALA A 2 9.93 -15.91 -21.17
N VAL A 3 10.58 -14.97 -20.52
CA VAL A 3 9.95 -13.80 -19.92
C VAL A 3 10.48 -12.57 -20.62
N PHE A 4 9.58 -11.75 -21.16
CA PHE A 4 9.92 -10.43 -21.68
C PHE A 4 9.48 -9.41 -20.65
N ARG A 5 10.41 -8.56 -20.22
CA ARG A 5 10.15 -7.56 -19.20
C ARG A 5 10.66 -6.20 -19.66
N GLU A 6 9.82 -5.18 -19.54
CA GLU A 6 10.26 -3.82 -19.74
C GLU A 6 11.29 -3.43 -18.67
N GLU A 7 12.27 -2.60 -19.04
CA GLU A 7 13.32 -2.11 -18.16
C GLU A 7 12.73 -1.55 -16.85
N ALA A 8 13.20 -2.09 -15.74
CA ALA A 8 12.72 -1.79 -14.40
C ALA A 8 13.90 -1.84 -13.41
N GLY A 9 13.61 -1.66 -12.12
CA GLY A 9 14.56 -1.94 -11.05
C GLY A 9 15.05 -3.39 -11.08
N LEU A 10 16.28 -3.63 -10.61
CA LEU A 10 16.91 -4.96 -10.63
C LEU A 10 16.11 -5.98 -9.81
N ASP A 11 15.54 -5.58 -8.68
CA ASP A 11 14.63 -6.41 -7.88
C ASP A 11 13.44 -6.92 -8.70
N SER A 12 12.84 -6.03 -9.48
CA SER A 12 11.72 -6.34 -10.36
C SER A 12 12.09 -7.33 -11.46
N ILE A 13 13.29 -7.16 -12.04
CA ILE A 13 13.87 -8.06 -13.03
C ILE A 13 14.12 -9.44 -12.43
N LEU A 14 14.77 -9.52 -11.27
CA LEU A 14 15.08 -10.77 -10.58
C LEU A 14 13.81 -11.50 -10.12
N GLN A 15 12.77 -10.79 -9.67
CA GLN A 15 11.48 -11.39 -9.36
C GLN A 15 10.84 -12.04 -10.60
N ALA A 16 10.93 -11.39 -11.75
CA ALA A 16 10.43 -11.95 -13.00
C ALA A 16 11.28 -13.15 -13.46
N ALA A 17 12.60 -13.10 -13.27
CA ALA A 17 13.49 -14.23 -13.51
C ALA A 17 13.17 -15.44 -12.63
N GLY A 18 12.91 -15.20 -11.34
CA GLY A 18 12.45 -16.23 -10.41
C GLY A 18 11.12 -16.87 -10.83
N ARG A 19 10.25 -16.15 -11.54
CA ARG A 19 9.02 -16.72 -12.11
C ARG A 19 9.29 -17.52 -13.40
N CYS A 20 10.31 -17.16 -14.18
CA CYS A 20 10.67 -17.83 -15.43
C CYS A 20 11.05 -19.30 -15.22
N ASN A 21 11.85 -19.58 -14.19
CA ASN A 21 12.26 -20.95 -13.83
C ASN A 21 12.00 -21.26 -12.35
N ARG A 22 10.77 -21.02 -11.90
CA ARG A 22 10.36 -21.11 -10.49
C ARG A 22 10.78 -22.40 -9.77
N GLU A 23 10.72 -23.52 -10.48
CA GLU A 23 11.01 -24.85 -9.92
C GLU A 23 12.45 -25.31 -10.21
N GLY A 24 13.25 -24.53 -10.95
CA GLY A 24 14.62 -24.89 -11.34
C GLY A 24 14.74 -26.12 -12.24
N LYS A 25 13.62 -26.64 -12.77
CA LYS A 25 13.56 -27.93 -13.49
C LYS A 25 14.10 -27.86 -14.91
N ARG A 26 14.35 -26.66 -15.44
CA ARG A 26 14.80 -26.45 -16.82
C ARG A 26 16.21 -25.83 -16.83
N PRO A 27 17.02 -26.12 -17.87
CA PRO A 27 18.31 -25.46 -18.06
C PRO A 27 18.17 -23.93 -18.15
N ALA A 28 19.18 -23.21 -17.66
CA ALA A 28 19.21 -21.74 -17.73
C ALA A 28 19.14 -21.23 -19.18
N ALA A 29 19.80 -21.92 -20.11
CA ALA A 29 19.78 -21.58 -21.54
C ALA A 29 18.36 -21.62 -22.15
N GLU A 30 17.43 -22.36 -21.56
CA GLU A 30 16.03 -22.46 -22.01
C GLU A 30 15.07 -21.57 -21.19
N SER A 31 15.60 -20.82 -20.23
CA SER A 31 14.85 -20.03 -19.25
C SER A 31 15.27 -18.55 -19.30
N VAL A 32 15.14 -17.95 -20.49
CA VAL A 32 15.67 -16.62 -20.78
C VAL A 32 14.72 -15.53 -20.28
N VAL A 33 15.30 -14.49 -19.68
CA VAL A 33 14.62 -13.23 -19.37
C VAL A 33 15.18 -12.15 -20.28
N ALA A 34 14.36 -11.66 -21.21
CA ALA A 34 14.72 -10.58 -22.11
C ALA A 34 14.23 -9.25 -21.53
N ILE A 35 15.17 -8.34 -21.28
CA ILE A 35 14.87 -6.97 -20.84
C ILE A 35 14.80 -6.10 -22.09
N PHE A 36 13.68 -5.42 -22.31
CA PHE A 36 13.51 -4.48 -23.41
C PHE A 36 13.22 -3.07 -22.88
N ARG A 37 13.46 -2.06 -23.70
CA ARG A 37 13.08 -0.67 -23.40
C ARG A 37 12.00 -0.24 -24.39
N GLY A 38 10.90 0.30 -23.89
CA GLY A 38 9.87 0.92 -24.72
C GLY A 38 10.38 2.20 -25.40
N GLU A 39 9.61 2.71 -26.37
CA GLU A 39 9.91 3.98 -27.03
C GLU A 39 9.63 5.19 -26.12
N ASP A 40 8.61 5.05 -25.26
CA ASP A 40 8.22 6.07 -24.30
C ASP A 40 9.15 6.08 -23.07
N ALA A 41 9.24 7.25 -22.44
CA ALA A 41 9.93 7.36 -21.16
C ALA A 41 9.16 6.58 -20.07
N PRO A 42 9.86 5.82 -19.21
CA PRO A 42 9.19 5.13 -18.12
C PRO A 42 8.54 6.15 -17.17
N PRO A 43 7.41 5.81 -16.50
CA PRO A 43 6.81 6.67 -15.49
C PRO A 43 7.84 7.13 -14.46
N SER A 44 7.75 8.40 -14.04
CA SER A 44 8.73 9.03 -13.13
C SER A 44 8.95 8.23 -11.84
N LEU A 45 7.93 7.53 -11.36
CA LEU A 45 7.98 6.62 -10.21
C LEU A 45 9.06 5.53 -10.33
N PHE A 46 9.36 5.07 -11.55
CA PHE A 46 10.34 4.01 -11.81
C PHE A 46 11.73 4.53 -12.17
N SER A 47 11.90 5.84 -12.32
CA SER A 47 13.16 6.45 -12.77
C SER A 47 14.35 6.10 -11.85
N ILE A 48 14.18 6.22 -10.53
CA ILE A 48 15.22 5.91 -9.54
C ILE A 48 15.56 4.41 -9.52
N PRO A 49 14.59 3.47 -9.39
CA PRO A 49 14.87 2.04 -9.52
C PRO A 49 15.58 1.65 -10.82
N ILE A 50 15.16 2.21 -11.96
CA ILE A 50 15.79 1.94 -13.26
C ILE A 50 17.24 2.45 -13.26
N ALA A 51 17.50 3.66 -12.75
CA ALA A 51 18.85 4.21 -12.68
C ALA A 51 19.80 3.34 -11.82
N ALA A 52 19.36 2.95 -10.61
CA ALA A 52 20.12 2.05 -9.74
C ALA A 52 20.34 0.66 -10.38
N GLY A 53 19.31 0.16 -11.08
CA GLY A 53 19.36 -1.10 -11.82
C GLY A 53 20.42 -1.06 -12.93
N ARG A 54 20.41 -0.02 -13.78
CA ARG A 54 21.40 0.18 -14.85
C ARG A 54 22.82 0.22 -14.33
N GLN A 55 23.06 0.98 -13.26
CA GLN A 55 24.39 1.05 -12.66
C GLN A 55 24.87 -0.31 -12.17
N THR A 56 24.00 -1.07 -11.51
CA THR A 56 24.36 -2.39 -11.00
C THR A 56 24.60 -3.38 -12.14
N ILE A 57 23.73 -3.41 -13.16
CA ILE A 57 23.89 -4.27 -14.34
C ILE A 57 25.20 -3.98 -15.08
N SER A 58 25.66 -2.73 -15.11
CA SER A 58 26.93 -2.38 -15.74
C SER A 58 28.18 -2.85 -14.98
N LYS A 59 28.05 -3.16 -13.69
CA LYS A 59 29.18 -3.49 -12.79
C LYS A 59 29.30 -4.98 -12.47
N PHE A 60 28.24 -5.76 -12.67
CA PHE A 60 28.18 -7.17 -12.26
C PHE A 60 27.79 -8.06 -13.44
N GLU A 61 28.53 -9.15 -13.62
CA GLU A 61 28.17 -10.21 -14.57
C GLU A 61 27.05 -11.09 -14.00
N GLU A 62 27.17 -11.49 -12.72
CA GLU A 62 26.16 -12.26 -12.00
C GLU A 62 25.22 -11.34 -11.20
N LEU A 63 24.04 -11.08 -11.77
CA LEU A 63 23.07 -10.12 -11.25
C LEU A 63 22.29 -10.60 -10.01
N ASP A 64 22.19 -11.91 -9.81
CA ASP A 64 21.54 -12.53 -8.65
C ASP A 64 22.51 -12.81 -7.49
N SER A 65 23.79 -12.45 -7.65
CA SER A 65 24.78 -12.53 -6.59
C SER A 65 24.43 -11.61 -5.42
N LYS A 66 24.82 -12.00 -4.20
CA LYS A 66 24.65 -11.15 -3.00
C LYS A 66 25.31 -9.77 -3.17
N GLY A 67 26.45 -9.71 -3.87
CA GLY A 67 27.16 -8.46 -4.14
C GLY A 67 26.37 -7.52 -5.06
N ALA A 68 25.80 -8.04 -6.14
CA ALA A 68 24.96 -7.26 -7.06
C ALA A 68 23.69 -6.76 -6.36
N ILE A 69 23.01 -7.63 -5.60
CA ILE A 69 21.80 -7.27 -4.85
C ILE A 69 22.12 -6.17 -3.82
N PHE A 70 23.21 -6.32 -3.07
CA PHE A 70 23.62 -5.31 -2.09
C PHE A 70 23.93 -3.96 -2.76
N HIS A 71 24.71 -3.97 -3.84
CA HIS A 71 25.03 -2.76 -4.59
C HIS A 71 23.78 -2.07 -5.14
N TYR A 72 22.82 -2.84 -5.68
CA TYR A 72 21.57 -2.28 -6.18
C TYR A 72 20.78 -1.55 -5.10
N PHE A 73 20.57 -2.17 -3.94
CA PHE A 73 19.83 -1.52 -2.86
C PHE A 73 20.58 -0.34 -2.26
N GLN A 74 21.90 -0.40 -2.18
CA GLN A 74 22.71 0.74 -1.75
C GLN A 74 22.51 1.94 -2.71
N GLU A 75 22.69 1.73 -4.02
CA GLU A 75 22.51 2.78 -5.02
C GLU A 75 21.07 3.31 -5.05
N LEU A 76 20.08 2.41 -4.94
CA LEU A 76 18.66 2.77 -4.88
C LEU A 76 18.36 3.71 -3.71
N LEU A 77 18.92 3.40 -2.53
CA LEU A 77 18.72 4.18 -1.32
C LEU A 77 19.48 5.52 -1.38
N ASP A 78 20.70 5.51 -1.91
CA ASP A 78 21.51 6.72 -2.09
C ASP A 78 20.84 7.70 -3.06
N LEU A 79 20.31 7.21 -4.19
CA LEU A 79 19.57 8.02 -5.17
C LEU A 79 18.24 8.57 -4.64
N LYS A 80 17.56 7.83 -3.74
CA LYS A 80 16.36 8.35 -3.04
C LYS A 80 16.72 9.46 -2.05
N GLY A 81 17.96 9.50 -1.57
CA GLY A 81 18.44 10.48 -0.61
C GLY A 81 18.13 10.11 0.84
N LYS A 82 18.99 10.55 1.76
CA LYS A 82 18.88 10.23 3.19
C LYS A 82 17.60 10.76 3.83
N ASP A 83 17.13 11.92 3.40
CA ASP A 83 15.89 12.52 3.93
C ASP A 83 14.64 11.71 3.56
N ALA A 84 14.66 11.05 2.39
CA ALA A 84 13.57 10.15 2.00
C ALA A 84 13.56 8.83 2.80
N GLN A 85 14.69 8.48 3.44
CA GLN A 85 14.83 7.27 4.26
C GLN A 85 14.37 7.48 5.71
N ASP A 86 14.41 8.72 6.23
CA ASP A 86 13.92 9.08 7.57
C ASP A 86 12.99 10.31 7.52
N GLN A 87 11.95 10.24 6.68
CA GLN A 87 11.03 11.36 6.46
C GLN A 87 10.38 11.87 7.76
N LYS A 88 10.12 10.95 8.70
CA LYS A 88 9.51 11.24 10.00
C LYS A 88 10.54 11.58 11.09
N LYS A 89 11.83 11.64 10.72
CA LYS A 89 12.95 11.99 11.63
C LYS A 89 12.99 11.13 12.88
N ILE A 90 12.65 9.84 12.73
CA ILE A 90 12.61 8.85 13.81
C ILE A 90 13.99 8.68 14.43
N LEU A 91 15.06 8.71 13.63
CA LEU A 91 16.42 8.58 14.15
C LEU A 91 16.79 9.74 15.06
N SER A 92 16.35 10.96 14.72
CA SER A 92 16.53 12.14 15.58
C SER A 92 15.75 12.01 16.90
N LEU A 93 14.51 11.51 16.85
CA LEU A 93 13.70 11.28 18.06
C LEU A 93 14.39 10.30 19.02
N ILE A 94 14.90 9.17 18.51
CA ILE A 94 15.65 8.18 19.28
C ILE A 94 16.87 8.81 19.97
N GLN A 95 17.58 9.71 19.28
CA GLN A 95 18.80 10.34 19.80
C GLN A 95 18.52 11.43 20.85
N SER A 96 17.36 12.09 20.79
CA SER A 96 17.04 13.26 21.62
C SER A 96 16.29 12.97 22.93
N GLY A 97 15.61 11.82 23.04
CA GLY A 97 14.63 11.57 24.11
C GLY A 97 14.99 10.39 25.01
N ALA A 98 14.60 10.47 26.29
CA ALA A 98 14.52 9.29 27.14
C ALA A 98 13.28 8.47 26.75
N MET A 99 13.49 7.35 26.05
CA MET A 99 12.43 6.36 25.72
C MET A 99 11.23 6.93 24.91
N PRO A 100 11.43 7.48 23.69
CA PRO A 100 10.37 8.05 22.85
C PRO A 100 9.46 6.99 22.16
N PHE A 101 9.24 5.83 22.78
CA PHE A 101 8.60 4.69 22.12
C PHE A 101 7.14 4.96 21.71
N CYS A 102 6.37 5.67 22.53
CA CYS A 102 4.96 5.98 22.21
C CYS A 102 4.87 6.83 20.93
N THR A 103 5.64 7.91 20.87
CA THR A 103 5.68 8.82 19.72
C THR A 103 6.21 8.12 18.46
N ILE A 104 7.21 7.25 18.59
CA ILE A 104 7.72 6.46 17.46
C ILE A 104 6.65 5.48 16.96
N ALA A 105 5.91 4.82 17.85
CA ALA A 105 4.84 3.90 17.47
C ALA A 105 3.69 4.62 16.73
N GLU A 106 3.38 5.85 17.11
CA GLU A 106 2.38 6.67 16.41
C GLU A 106 2.89 7.16 15.05
N GLN A 107 4.15 7.58 14.96
CA GLN A 107 4.67 8.17 13.73
C GLN A 107 5.11 7.10 12.73
N PHE A 108 5.85 6.08 13.15
CA PHE A 108 6.45 5.09 12.25
C PHE A 108 5.65 3.79 12.19
N HIS A 109 5.23 3.45 10.97
CA HIS A 109 4.61 2.17 10.66
C HIS A 109 5.42 1.53 9.52
N LEU A 110 5.87 0.28 9.70
CA LEU A 110 6.66 -0.45 8.69
C LEU A 110 5.89 -0.60 7.38
N ILE A 111 4.59 -0.81 7.49
CA ILE A 111 3.64 -0.77 6.38
C ILE A 111 2.67 0.35 6.72
N GLU A 112 2.67 1.42 5.95
CA GLU A 112 1.66 2.47 6.08
C GLU A 112 0.33 1.93 5.57
N SER A 113 -0.42 1.24 6.43
CA SER A 113 -1.82 0.93 6.18
C SER A 113 -2.64 2.18 6.46
N GLY A 114 -2.55 3.17 5.57
CA GLY A 114 -3.33 4.41 5.61
C GLY A 114 -4.80 4.19 5.23
N THR A 115 -5.35 3.02 5.54
CA THR A 115 -6.73 2.65 5.22
C THR A 115 -7.53 2.43 6.50
N ARG A 116 -8.69 3.07 6.58
CA ARG A 116 -9.67 2.90 7.64
C ARG A 116 -10.80 2.00 7.15
N THR A 117 -11.36 1.21 8.05
CA THR A 117 -12.49 0.34 7.72
C THR A 117 -13.80 1.09 7.87
N VAL A 118 -14.57 1.13 6.78
CA VAL A 118 -15.96 1.60 6.77
C VAL A 118 -16.88 0.38 6.70
N TYR A 119 -17.81 0.27 7.64
CA TYR A 119 -18.80 -0.81 7.65
C TYR A 119 -20.05 -0.41 6.85
N ILE A 120 -20.48 -1.28 5.95
CA ILE A 120 -21.63 -1.07 5.07
C ILE A 120 -22.86 -1.76 5.70
N PRO A 121 -23.87 -1.03 6.18
CA PRO A 121 -25.03 -1.61 6.84
C PRO A 121 -26.01 -2.21 5.81
N LYS A 122 -25.65 -3.36 5.24
CA LYS A 122 -26.43 -4.05 4.21
C LYS A 122 -26.68 -5.51 4.60
N GLY A 123 -27.90 -6.01 4.33
CA GLY A 123 -28.28 -7.38 4.72
C GLY A 123 -28.14 -7.57 6.24
N GLU A 124 -27.48 -8.66 6.66
CA GLU A 124 -27.17 -8.86 8.09
C GLU A 124 -26.18 -7.82 8.66
N GLY A 125 -25.43 -7.13 7.79
CA GLY A 125 -24.52 -6.06 8.17
C GLY A 125 -25.21 -4.88 8.86
N ALA A 126 -26.50 -4.64 8.56
CA ALA A 126 -27.29 -3.60 9.23
C ALA A 126 -27.51 -3.94 10.71
N GLU A 127 -27.88 -5.18 11.03
CA GLU A 127 -28.05 -5.64 12.41
C GLU A 127 -26.73 -5.55 13.19
N TYR A 128 -25.63 -5.93 12.55
CA TYR A 128 -24.31 -5.85 13.18
C TYR A 128 -23.86 -4.39 13.39
N ALA A 129 -24.18 -3.48 12.47
CA ALA A 129 -23.91 -2.05 12.62
C ALA A 129 -24.76 -1.42 13.74
N ASP A 130 -26.02 -1.81 13.89
CA ASP A 130 -26.87 -1.32 14.99
C ASP A 130 -26.36 -1.79 16.35
N ARG A 131 -25.85 -3.02 16.44
CA ARG A 131 -25.18 -3.51 17.66
C ARG A 131 -23.92 -2.72 17.98
N LEU A 132 -23.16 -2.29 16.96
CA LEU A 132 -22.03 -1.38 17.16
C LEU A 132 -22.48 -0.01 17.67
N ARG A 133 -23.58 0.56 17.13
CA ARG A 133 -24.18 1.83 17.61
C ARG A 133 -24.63 1.77 19.06
N GLN A 134 -25.11 0.60 19.48
CA GLN A 134 -25.49 0.32 20.88
C GLN A 134 -24.28 0.13 21.80
N GLY A 135 -23.05 0.24 21.29
CA GLY A 135 -21.81 0.12 22.06
C GLY A 135 -21.32 -1.31 22.25
N GLU A 136 -21.92 -2.31 21.58
CA GLU A 136 -21.41 -3.68 21.66
C GLU A 136 -20.05 -3.78 20.95
N ARG A 137 -19.04 -4.28 21.68
CA ARG A 137 -17.72 -4.57 21.13
C ARG A 137 -17.30 -5.97 21.52
N SER A 138 -17.42 -6.90 20.57
CA SER A 138 -17.05 -8.31 20.77
C SER A 138 -16.29 -8.86 19.57
N ARG A 139 -15.36 -9.79 19.83
CA ARG A 139 -14.57 -10.43 18.76
C ARG A 139 -15.46 -11.17 17.75
N SER A 140 -16.57 -11.75 18.21
CA SER A 140 -17.56 -12.41 17.36
C SER A 140 -18.29 -11.41 16.46
N LEU A 141 -18.66 -10.24 16.98
CA LEU A 141 -19.30 -9.17 16.19
C LEU A 141 -18.35 -8.64 15.12
N PHE A 142 -17.11 -8.29 15.47
CA PHE A 142 -16.12 -7.83 14.50
C PHE A 142 -15.78 -8.87 13.42
N ARG A 143 -15.78 -10.16 13.78
CA ARG A 143 -15.59 -11.24 12.80
C ARG A 143 -16.72 -11.31 11.77
N LYS A 144 -17.97 -11.07 12.19
CA LYS A 144 -19.13 -11.04 11.30
C LYS A 144 -19.14 -9.76 10.46
N LEU A 145 -18.84 -8.62 11.07
CA LEU A 145 -18.70 -7.32 10.41
C LEU A 145 -17.59 -7.28 9.37
N GLY A 146 -16.55 -8.10 9.51
CA GLY A 146 -15.46 -8.17 8.54
C GLY A 146 -15.92 -8.46 7.10
N LEU A 147 -17.06 -9.13 6.92
CA LEU A 147 -17.67 -9.36 5.60
C LEU A 147 -18.30 -8.11 4.99
N TYR A 148 -18.62 -7.12 5.83
CA TYR A 148 -19.28 -5.87 5.48
C TYR A 148 -18.33 -4.67 5.63
N GLY A 149 -17.04 -4.92 5.89
CA GLY A 149 -16.02 -3.89 6.03
C GLY A 149 -15.31 -3.61 4.71
N VAL A 150 -15.22 -2.34 4.34
CA VAL A 150 -14.43 -1.87 3.19
C VAL A 150 -13.28 -1.03 3.71
N SER A 151 -12.05 -1.36 3.31
CA SER A 151 -10.87 -0.56 3.61
C SER A 151 -10.77 0.62 2.63
N VAL A 152 -10.76 1.83 3.18
CA VAL A 152 -10.75 3.09 2.43
C VAL A 152 -9.55 3.91 2.87
N TYR A 153 -8.80 4.49 1.92
CA TYR A 153 -7.67 5.36 2.26
C TYR A 153 -8.11 6.61 3.03
N GLU A 154 -7.26 7.12 3.93
CA GLU A 154 -7.56 8.25 4.82
C GLU A 154 -8.16 9.46 4.08
N GLN A 155 -7.60 9.82 2.92
CA GLN A 155 -8.09 10.95 2.12
C GLN A 155 -9.55 10.78 1.67
N HIS A 156 -9.96 9.56 1.29
CA HIS A 156 -11.32 9.28 0.84
C HIS A 156 -12.25 9.09 2.03
N PHE A 157 -11.74 8.51 3.12
CA PHE A 157 -12.45 8.42 4.38
C PHE A 157 -12.85 9.83 4.87
N GLN A 158 -11.89 10.76 4.88
CA GLN A 158 -12.13 12.13 5.30
C GLN A 158 -13.14 12.83 4.39
N ALA A 159 -13.05 12.66 3.07
CA ALA A 159 -14.01 13.23 2.14
C ALA A 159 -15.46 12.74 2.38
N LEU A 160 -15.63 11.43 2.61
CA LEU A 160 -16.94 10.85 2.93
C LEU A 160 -17.46 11.31 4.31
N TYR A 161 -16.57 11.46 5.29
CA TYR A 161 -16.92 11.98 6.61
C TYR A 161 -17.35 13.45 6.56
N ASP A 162 -16.60 14.29 5.85
CA ASP A 162 -16.91 15.72 5.67
C ASP A 162 -18.20 15.95 4.88
N ALA A 163 -18.56 15.03 3.99
CA ALA A 163 -19.83 15.02 3.26
C ALA A 163 -21.03 14.54 4.11
N GLY A 164 -20.79 14.04 5.33
CA GLY A 164 -21.83 13.47 6.20
C GLY A 164 -22.29 12.06 5.82
N ASP A 165 -21.57 11.40 4.90
CA ASP A 165 -21.88 10.05 4.42
C ASP A 165 -21.38 8.95 5.38
N LEU A 166 -20.60 9.31 6.40
CA LEU A 166 -20.11 8.40 7.44
C LEU A 166 -20.56 8.84 8.83
N GLU A 167 -20.97 7.86 9.63
CA GLU A 167 -21.21 8.00 11.06
C GLU A 167 -20.00 7.43 11.82
N LEU A 168 -19.36 8.27 12.64
CA LEU A 168 -18.23 7.90 13.47
C LEU A 168 -18.73 7.57 14.89
N LEU A 169 -18.60 6.33 15.34
CA LEU A 169 -19.16 5.90 16.62
C LEU A 169 -18.23 6.22 17.81
N ASP A 170 -16.95 5.81 17.71
CA ASP A 170 -16.00 5.90 18.83
C ASP A 170 -14.64 6.47 18.38
N GLY A 171 -14.62 7.39 17.42
CA GLY A 171 -13.35 7.91 16.86
C GLY A 171 -12.67 6.97 15.86
N GLU A 172 -12.89 5.66 15.98
CA GLU A 172 -12.21 4.65 15.16
C GLU A 172 -13.14 3.90 14.20
N THR A 173 -14.38 3.61 14.63
CA THR A 173 -15.34 2.81 13.86
C THR A 173 -16.27 3.71 13.06
N ALA A 174 -16.29 3.51 11.74
CA ALA A 174 -17.18 4.24 10.83
C ALA A 174 -18.22 3.33 10.20
N VAL A 175 -19.46 3.81 10.12
CA VAL A 175 -20.57 3.16 9.42
C VAL A 175 -21.05 4.07 8.30
N LEU A 176 -21.28 3.51 7.11
CA LEU A 176 -21.83 4.26 5.99
C LEU A 176 -23.29 4.63 6.27
N THR A 177 -23.63 5.92 6.21
CA THR A 177 -25.00 6.43 6.37
C THR A 177 -25.72 6.50 5.02
N ASN A 178 -25.00 6.89 3.97
CA ASN A 178 -25.53 7.04 2.63
C ASN A 178 -25.29 5.76 1.79
N LEU A 179 -26.29 4.87 1.79
CA LEU A 179 -26.23 3.60 1.06
C LEU A 179 -26.21 3.74 -0.46
N ASP A 180 -26.60 4.89 -1.02
CA ASP A 180 -26.58 5.11 -2.47
C ASP A 180 -25.14 5.11 -3.03
N LEU A 181 -24.15 5.40 -2.17
CA LEU A 181 -22.73 5.32 -2.49
C LEU A 181 -22.24 3.87 -2.60
N TYR A 182 -22.99 2.86 -2.17
CA TYR A 182 -22.57 1.47 -2.25
C TYR A 182 -23.41 0.67 -3.26
N LYS A 183 -22.73 0.08 -4.25
CA LYS A 183 -23.35 -0.82 -5.23
C LYS A 183 -22.68 -2.18 -5.18
N GLU A 184 -23.45 -3.28 -5.28
CA GLU A 184 -22.87 -4.64 -5.25
C GLU A 184 -21.91 -4.90 -6.40
N SER A 185 -22.16 -4.29 -7.56
CA SER A 185 -21.37 -4.50 -8.78
C SER A 185 -20.06 -3.71 -8.80
N THR A 186 -19.97 -2.59 -8.08
CA THR A 186 -18.82 -1.66 -8.15
C THR A 186 -18.20 -1.33 -6.79
N GLY A 187 -18.82 -1.73 -5.68
CA GLY A 187 -18.36 -1.43 -4.33
C GLY A 187 -18.77 -0.04 -3.85
N LEU A 188 -17.99 0.48 -2.90
CA LEU A 188 -18.15 1.82 -2.33
C LEU A 188 -17.62 2.88 -3.32
N SER A 189 -18.49 3.81 -3.69
CA SER A 189 -18.14 5.01 -4.45
C SER A 189 -17.36 5.96 -3.57
N LEU A 190 -16.27 6.50 -4.12
CA LEU A 190 -15.40 7.46 -3.45
C LEU A 190 -15.65 8.90 -3.92
N GLU A 191 -16.63 9.09 -4.80
CA GLU A 191 -17.11 10.40 -5.23
C GLU A 191 -18.06 10.93 -4.15
N ALA A 192 -17.52 11.64 -3.16
CA ALA A 192 -18.33 12.45 -2.27
C ALA A 192 -18.94 13.58 -3.11
N ASP A 193 -20.28 13.57 -3.25
CA ASP A 193 -21.00 14.70 -3.84
C ASP A 193 -20.81 15.91 -2.91
N ASN A 194 -19.84 16.77 -3.23
CA ASN A 194 -19.51 17.99 -2.50
C ASN A 194 -20.67 19.03 -2.54
N GLY A 195 -21.78 18.78 -1.83
CA GLY A 195 -22.96 19.64 -1.99
C GLY A 195 -24.15 19.42 -1.07
N LYS A 196 -23.98 19.01 0.19
CA LYS A 196 -25.09 19.00 1.16
C LYS A 196 -24.75 19.69 2.47
N ALA A 197 -24.48 20.99 2.40
CA ALA A 197 -24.65 21.88 3.53
C ALA A 197 -26.12 22.29 3.61
N GLU A 198 -26.95 21.56 4.38
CA GLU A 198 -28.17 22.16 4.93
C GLU A 198 -27.80 22.87 6.24
N PHE A 199 -27.70 24.19 6.16
CA PHE A 199 -27.74 25.05 7.34
C PHE A 199 -29.17 25.09 7.86
N ILE A 200 -29.38 24.70 9.12
CA ILE A 200 -30.50 25.14 9.94
C ILE A 200 -29.92 25.83 11.17
#